data_AF-A0A9Q7NSM4-F1
#
_entry.id   AF-A0A9Q7NSM4-F1
#
_cell.length_a   1.000
_cell.length_b   1.000
_cell.length_c   1.000
_cell.angle_alpha   90.00
_cell.angle_beta   90.00
_cell.angle_gamma   90.00
#
_symmetry.space_group_name_H-M   'P 1'
#
loop_
_entity.id
_entity.type
_entity.pdbx_description
1 polymer ?
#
loop_
_entity_poly.entity_id
_entity_poly.type
_entity_poly.pdbx_seq_one_letter_code
_entity_poly.pdbx_strand_id
1 'polypeptide(L)'
;MKQHYCIVNDTVKDNLIAYIRTLPVNPRAPMVVEAREETRTDKQNRLMWPLLKDLSDQVVWYGEKLTREEWKDLITVLVNQTQDQEQKSAPGINGGRVYFGVRTSRSSKRYMVDVIEAIYWFGTERGVKFSEASSKRIAWAQEWRSSRG
;
A
#
# COMPACT_ATOMS: atom_id res chain seq x y z
N MET A 1 5.95 -5.29 13.44
CA MET A 1 5.60 -4.37 12.35
C MET A 1 6.86 -4.04 11.56
N LYS A 2 6.86 -4.17 10.23
CA LYS A 2 8.02 -3.88 9.40
C LYS A 2 8.05 -2.38 9.08
N GLN A 3 9.15 -1.70 9.38
CA GLN A 3 9.32 -0.27 9.08
C GLN A 3 10.31 -0.09 7.94
N HIS A 4 9.92 0.71 6.94
CA HIS A 4 10.71 0.99 5.76
C HIS A 4 11.12 2.46 5.74
N TYR A 5 12.41 2.74 5.60
CA TYR A 5 12.96 4.08 5.44
C TYR A 5 13.46 4.24 4.00
N CYS A 6 13.00 5.28 3.31
CA CYS A 6 13.57 5.67 2.02
C CYS A 6 14.42 6.92 2.21
N ILE A 7 15.74 6.75 2.17
CA ILE A 7 16.71 7.81 2.43
C ILE A 7 16.76 8.74 1.22
N VAL A 8 15.96 9.81 1.24
CA VAL A 8 15.88 10.81 0.17
C VAL A 8 16.57 12.14 0.53
N ASN A 9 16.92 12.33 1.81
CA ASN A 9 17.64 13.48 2.33
C ASN A 9 18.30 13.12 3.69
N ASP A 10 19.12 14.03 4.21
CA ASP A 10 19.85 13.82 5.47
C ASP A 10 18.92 13.72 6.69
N THR A 11 17.78 14.42 6.69
CA THR A 11 16.79 14.30 7.77
C THR A 11 16.27 12.88 7.92
N VAL A 12 15.93 12.20 6.81
CA VAL A 12 15.50 10.79 6.87
C VAL A 12 16.64 9.87 7.30
N LYS A 13 17.87 10.19 6.88
CA LYS A 13 19.07 9.44 7.27
C LYS A 13 19.30 9.51 8.78
N ASP A 14 19.22 10.70 9.36
CA ASP A 14 19.41 10.91 10.80
C ASP A 14 18.33 10.22 11.63
N ASN A 15 17.07 10.28 11.16
CA ASN A 15 15.96 9.56 11.78
C ASN A 15 16.17 8.04 11.79
N LEU A 16 16.68 7.47 10.68
CA LEU A 16 17.02 6.05 10.61
C LEU A 16 18.14 5.69 11.60
N ILE A 17 19.20 6.50 11.70
CA ILE A 17 20.30 6.29 12.65
C ILE A 17 19.76 6.31 14.09
N ALA A 18 18.92 7.29 14.43
CA ALA A 18 18.30 7.38 15.74
C ALA A 18 17.47 6.13 16.06
N TYR A 19 16.68 5.64 15.11
CA TYR A 19 15.90 4.41 15.26
C TYR A 19 16.80 3.18 15.45
N ILE A 20 17.86 3.01 14.64
CA ILE A 20 18.81 1.89 14.78
C ILE A 20 19.43 1.85 16.18
N ARG A 21 19.79 3.01 16.74
CA ARG A 21 20.35 3.12 18.10
C ARG A 21 19.40 2.63 19.20
N THR A 22 18.09 2.60 18.95
CA THR A 22 17.09 2.08 19.91
C THR A 22 16.83 0.57 19.78
N LEU A 23 17.38 -0.10 18.75
CA LEU A 23 17.09 -1.50 18.50
C LEU A 23 17.77 -2.42 19.53
N PRO A 24 17.05 -3.44 20.05
CA PRO A 24 17.64 -4.40 20.98
C PRO A 24 18.60 -5.35 20.27
N VAL A 25 19.67 -5.76 20.96
CA VAL A 25 20.60 -6.80 20.51
C VAL A 25 20.24 -8.11 21.19
N ASN A 26 19.71 -9.08 20.44
CA ASN A 26 19.29 -10.38 20.95
C ASN A 26 19.64 -11.53 19.99
N PRO A 27 20.58 -12.43 20.34
CA PRO A 27 20.95 -13.56 19.49
C PRO A 27 19.83 -14.58 19.21
N ARG A 28 18.81 -14.67 20.06
CA ARG A 28 17.67 -15.59 19.90
C ARG A 28 16.51 -14.97 19.10
N ALA A 29 16.53 -13.65 18.93
CA ALA A 29 15.55 -12.89 18.16
C ALA A 29 16.24 -11.69 17.50
N PRO A 30 17.12 -11.93 16.50
CA PRO A 30 17.93 -10.88 15.92
C PRO A 30 17.06 -9.92 15.09
N MET A 31 17.40 -8.64 15.16
CA MET A 31 16.86 -7.63 14.23
C MET A 31 17.66 -7.67 12.93
N VAL A 32 16.98 -7.76 11.79
CA VAL A 32 17.60 -7.70 10.46
C VAL A 32 17.43 -6.30 9.89
N VAL A 33 18.55 -5.68 9.49
CA VAL A 33 18.58 -4.39 8.79
C VAL A 33 19.11 -4.63 7.38
N GLU A 34 18.35 -4.18 6.38
CA GLU A 34 18.71 -4.31 4.96
C GLU A 34 18.72 -2.92 4.33
N ALA A 35 19.82 -2.57 3.69
CA ALA A 35 19.95 -1.38 2.85
C ALA A 35 20.18 -1.82 1.41
N ARG A 36 19.33 -1.32 0.50
CA ARG A 36 19.41 -1.58 -0.94
C ARG A 36 18.80 -0.42 -1.68
N GLU A 37 19.10 -0.34 -2.97
CA GLU A 37 18.46 0.66 -3.84
C GLU A 37 16.94 0.50 -3.85
N GLU A 38 16.25 1.62 -4.09
CA GLU A 38 14.81 1.64 -4.26
C GLU A 38 14.44 0.82 -5.52
N THR A 39 13.67 -0.25 -5.32
CA THR A 39 13.08 -0.97 -6.46
C THR A 39 11.82 -0.26 -6.93
N ARG A 40 11.39 -0.59 -8.14
CA ARG A 40 10.07 -0.16 -8.65
C ARG A 40 8.93 -0.50 -7.68
N THR A 41 8.98 -1.67 -7.03
CA THR A 41 7.98 -2.11 -6.07
C THR A 41 7.98 -1.23 -4.82
N ASP A 42 9.14 -0.81 -4.31
CA ASP A 42 9.21 0.09 -3.15
C ASP A 42 8.64 1.46 -3.49
N LYS A 43 8.92 1.97 -4.69
CA LYS A 43 8.34 3.21 -5.18
C LYS A 43 6.82 3.14 -5.24
N GLN A 44 6.25 2.04 -5.75
CA GLN A 44 4.81 1.79 -5.75
C GLN A 44 4.23 1.70 -4.34
N ASN A 45 4.89 0.95 -3.46
CA ASN A 45 4.50 0.82 -2.06
C ASN A 45 4.45 2.19 -1.35
N ARG A 46 5.49 3.02 -1.51
CA ARG A 46 5.54 4.37 -0.94
C ARG A 46 4.41 5.27 -1.45
N LEU A 47 3.88 4.99 -2.65
CA LEU A 47 2.77 5.72 -3.22
C LEU A 47 1.41 5.26 -2.64
N MET A 48 1.20 3.95 -2.47
CA MET A 48 -0.11 3.40 -2.12
C MET A 48 -0.37 3.34 -0.60
N TRP A 49 0.61 2.91 0.18
CA TRP A 49 0.40 2.57 1.60
C TRP A 49 -0.06 3.73 2.49
N PRO A 50 0.32 5.01 2.26
CA PRO A 50 -0.25 6.11 3.03
C PRO A 50 -1.77 6.20 2.92
N LEU A 51 -2.33 6.00 1.72
CA LEU A 51 -3.78 6.08 1.54
C LEU A 51 -4.49 4.89 2.20
N LEU A 52 -3.93 3.69 2.09
CA LEU A 52 -4.45 2.49 2.75
C LEU A 52 -4.37 2.61 4.28
N LYS A 53 -3.34 3.27 4.81
CA LYS A 53 -3.26 3.61 6.23
C LYS A 53 -4.41 4.53 6.62
N ASP A 54 -4.67 5.58 5.85
CA ASP A 54 -5.75 6.52 6.15
C ASP A 54 -7.13 5.82 6.13
N LEU A 55 -7.36 4.90 5.19
CA LEU A 55 -8.57 4.04 5.20
C LEU A 55 -8.63 3.16 6.45
N SER A 56 -7.56 2.40 6.71
CA SER A 56 -7.49 1.45 7.83
C SER A 56 -7.71 2.13 9.17
N ASP A 57 -7.19 3.35 9.35
CA ASP A 57 -7.32 4.08 10.60
C ASP A 57 -8.74 4.64 10.82
N GLN A 58 -9.48 4.95 9.75
CA GLN A 58 -10.71 5.76 9.81
C GLN A 58 -12.00 5.01 9.44
N VAL A 59 -11.92 3.94 8.65
CA VAL A 59 -13.10 3.26 8.10
C VAL A 59 -13.40 1.98 8.89
N VAL A 60 -14.64 1.86 9.37
CA VAL A 60 -15.22 0.60 9.85
C VAL A 60 -16.10 0.04 8.73
N TRP A 61 -15.75 -1.15 8.24
CA TRP A 61 -16.40 -1.82 7.12
C TRP A 61 -17.24 -2.98 7.63
N TYR A 62 -18.56 -2.89 7.48
CA TYR A 62 -19.52 -3.91 7.97
C TYR A 62 -19.29 -4.34 9.43
N GLY A 63 -18.96 -3.38 10.30
CA GLY A 63 -18.71 -3.63 11.73
C GLY A 63 -17.26 -3.99 12.08
N GLU A 64 -16.39 -4.16 11.10
CA GLU A 64 -14.99 -4.54 11.30
C GLU A 64 -14.02 -3.45 10.85
N LYS A 65 -12.90 -3.32 11.57
CA LYS A 65 -11.81 -2.44 11.18
C LYS A 65 -10.77 -3.25 10.42
N LEU A 66 -10.67 -3.00 9.12
CA LEU A 66 -9.73 -3.74 8.27
C LEU A 66 -8.31 -3.17 8.36
N THR A 67 -7.33 -4.06 8.28
CA THR A 67 -5.92 -3.73 8.13
C THR A 67 -5.63 -3.10 6.77
N ARG A 68 -4.44 -2.53 6.62
CA ARG A 68 -4.02 -1.88 5.37
C ARG A 68 -3.89 -2.92 4.25
N GLU A 69 -3.43 -4.11 4.59
CA GLU A 69 -3.29 -5.27 3.73
C GLU A 69 -4.65 -5.74 3.22
N GLU A 70 -5.65 -5.84 4.09
CA GLU A 70 -7.03 -6.21 3.70
C GLU A 70 -7.68 -5.13 2.82
N TRP A 71 -7.50 -3.84 3.16
CA TRP A 71 -7.95 -2.75 2.29
C TRP A 71 -7.31 -2.80 0.91
N LYS A 72 -6.02 -3.15 0.84
CA LYS A 72 -5.32 -3.33 -0.44
C LYS A 72 -5.98 -4.44 -1.27
N ASP A 73 -6.29 -5.56 -0.65
CA ASP A 73 -6.93 -6.68 -1.34
C ASP A 73 -8.30 -6.28 -1.89
N LEU A 74 -9.14 -5.64 -1.07
CA LEU A 74 -10.46 -5.17 -1.52
C LEU A 74 -10.37 -4.18 -2.68
N ILE A 75 -9.51 -3.16 -2.58
CA ILE A 75 -9.39 -2.14 -3.62
C ILE A 75 -8.79 -2.71 -4.91
N THR A 76 -7.80 -3.58 -4.82
CA THR A 76 -7.19 -4.16 -6.03
C THR A 76 -8.12 -5.14 -6.74
N VAL A 77 -8.97 -5.86 -5.99
CA VAL A 77 -10.07 -6.65 -6.58
C VAL A 77 -11.07 -5.74 -7.28
N LEU A 78 -11.48 -4.63 -6.65
CA LEU A 78 -12.37 -3.63 -7.27
C LEU A 78 -11.77 -3.11 -8.59
N VAL A 79 -10.51 -2.70 -8.61
CA VAL A 79 -9.84 -2.21 -9.84
C VAL A 79 -9.83 -3.28 -10.93
N ASN A 80 -9.50 -4.53 -10.59
CA ASN A 80 -9.53 -5.62 -11.56
C ASN A 80 -10.94 -5.84 -12.14
N GLN A 81 -11.98 -5.80 -11.30
CA GLN A 81 -13.37 -5.92 -11.74
C GLN A 81 -13.78 -4.79 -12.70
N THR A 82 -13.34 -3.55 -12.44
CA THR A 82 -13.58 -2.42 -13.38
C THR A 82 -12.87 -2.55 -14.73
N GLN A 83 -11.91 -3.49 -14.84
CA GLN A 83 -11.15 -3.78 -16.05
C GLN A 83 -11.53 -5.14 -16.65
N ASP A 84 -12.68 -5.69 -16.27
CA ASP A 84 -13.17 -7.01 -16.69
C ASP A 84 -12.16 -8.16 -16.45
N GLN A 85 -11.31 -8.01 -15.43
CA GLN A 85 -10.35 -9.04 -15.03
C GLN A 85 -10.91 -9.88 -13.89
N GLU A 86 -11.10 -11.18 -14.16
CA GLU A 86 -11.55 -12.12 -13.14
C GLU A 86 -10.53 -12.31 -12.02
N GLN A 87 -11.02 -12.39 -10.78
CA GLN A 87 -10.17 -12.72 -9.65
C GLN A 87 -9.77 -14.19 -9.72
N LYS A 88 -8.45 -14.43 -9.71
CA LYS A 88 -7.91 -15.78 -9.70
C LYS A 88 -8.37 -16.54 -8.45
N SER A 89 -8.88 -17.74 -8.65
CA SER A 89 -9.28 -18.64 -7.57
C SER A 89 -8.91 -20.09 -7.88
N ALA A 90 -8.91 -20.94 -6.85
CA ALA A 90 -8.66 -22.38 -6.97
C ALA A 90 -9.50 -23.17 -5.96
N PRO A 91 -9.74 -24.48 -6.20
CA PRO A 91 -10.26 -25.37 -5.16
C PRO A 91 -9.37 -25.36 -3.92
N GLY A 92 -9.99 -25.30 -2.74
CA GLY A 92 -9.28 -25.35 -1.47
C GLY A 92 -8.74 -26.75 -1.16
N ILE A 93 -7.62 -26.80 -0.45
CA ILE A 93 -6.97 -28.07 -0.05
C ILE A 93 -7.91 -28.93 0.82
N ASN A 94 -8.73 -28.30 1.67
CA ASN A 94 -9.74 -28.96 2.50
C ASN A 94 -11.18 -28.71 2.00
N GLY A 95 -11.35 -28.54 0.69
CA GLY A 95 -12.63 -28.16 0.09
C GLY A 95 -12.88 -26.65 0.09
N GLY A 96 -14.00 -26.24 -0.51
CA GLY A 96 -14.32 -24.83 -0.75
C GLY A 96 -13.51 -24.21 -1.90
N ARG A 97 -13.58 -22.88 -2.02
CA ARG A 97 -12.81 -22.09 -3.00
C ARG A 97 -11.91 -21.10 -2.27
N VAL A 98 -10.67 -20.97 -2.74
CA VAL A 98 -9.70 -19.97 -2.28
C VAL A 98 -9.58 -18.91 -3.35
N TYR A 99 -9.73 -17.65 -2.96
CA TYR A 99 -9.50 -16.49 -3.82
C TYR A 99 -8.12 -15.92 -3.53
N PHE A 100 -7.35 -15.65 -4.58
CA PHE A 100 -6.03 -15.07 -4.45
C PHE A 100 -6.13 -13.53 -4.52
N GLY A 101 -5.40 -12.85 -3.64
CA GLY A 101 -5.21 -11.40 -3.73
C GLY A 101 -4.41 -11.00 -4.98
N VAL A 102 -4.53 -9.74 -5.38
CA VAL A 102 -3.85 -9.24 -6.59
C VAL A 102 -2.39 -8.92 -6.29
N ARG A 103 -1.49 -9.50 -7.09
CA ARG A 103 -0.04 -9.26 -6.97
C ARG A 103 0.36 -7.91 -7.57
N THR A 104 0.22 -6.85 -6.78
CA THR A 104 0.55 -5.47 -7.22
C THR A 104 2.03 -5.22 -7.50
N SER A 105 2.94 -6.06 -6.99
CA SER A 105 4.40 -5.87 -7.15
C SER A 105 4.88 -6.01 -8.60
N ARG A 106 4.07 -6.59 -9.49
CA ARG A 106 4.37 -6.70 -10.93
C ARG A 106 3.51 -5.75 -11.78
N SER A 107 2.65 -4.96 -11.16
CA SER A 107 1.67 -4.13 -11.87
C SER A 107 2.31 -2.94 -12.58
N SER A 108 1.69 -2.50 -13.67
CA SER A 108 2.10 -1.32 -14.42
C SER A 108 1.98 -0.02 -13.60
N LYS A 109 2.65 1.05 -14.04
CA LYS A 109 2.47 2.38 -13.43
C LYS A 109 1.03 2.86 -13.58
N ARG A 110 0.39 2.57 -14.72
CA ARG A 110 -1.03 2.87 -14.98
C ARG A 110 -1.95 2.20 -13.96
N TYR A 111 -1.77 0.90 -13.77
CA TYR A 111 -2.53 0.14 -12.77
C TYR A 111 -2.36 0.72 -11.36
N MET A 112 -1.14 1.15 -11.02
CA MET A 112 -0.90 1.78 -9.72
C MET A 112 -1.67 3.11 -9.56
N VAL A 113 -1.77 3.89 -10.63
CA VAL A 113 -2.57 5.12 -10.64
C VAL A 113 -4.06 4.79 -10.46
N ASP A 114 -4.57 3.79 -11.17
CA ASP A 114 -5.96 3.34 -11.04
C ASP A 114 -6.29 2.88 -9.60
N VAL A 115 -5.37 2.17 -8.95
CA VAL A 115 -5.52 1.80 -7.53
C VAL A 115 -5.51 3.02 -6.62
N ILE A 116 -4.61 3.99 -6.80
CA ILE A 116 -4.59 5.21 -5.98
C ILE A 116 -5.89 6.00 -6.12
N GLU A 117 -6.40 6.11 -7.34
CA GLU A 117 -7.68 6.79 -7.61
C GLU A 117 -8.86 6.04 -7.01
N ALA A 118 -8.89 4.70 -7.09
CA ALA A 118 -9.92 3.90 -6.45
C ALA A 118 -9.91 4.07 -4.92
N ILE A 119 -8.73 4.09 -4.29
CA ILE A 119 -8.60 4.39 -2.85
C ILE A 119 -9.14 5.79 -2.54
N TYR A 120 -8.74 6.78 -3.36
CA TYR A 120 -9.15 8.17 -3.15
C TYR A 120 -10.66 8.36 -3.30
N TRP A 121 -11.25 7.81 -4.36
CA TRP A 121 -12.69 7.83 -4.60
C TRP A 121 -13.45 7.19 -3.44
N PHE A 122 -13.10 5.96 -3.07
CA PHE A 122 -13.76 5.25 -1.99
C PHE A 122 -13.60 5.97 -0.65
N GLY A 123 -12.39 6.41 -0.31
CA GLY A 123 -12.14 7.14 0.94
C GLY A 123 -12.91 8.45 1.00
N THR A 124 -13.02 9.19 -0.12
CA THR A 124 -13.80 10.43 -0.18
C THR A 124 -15.28 10.17 0.05
N GLU A 125 -15.85 9.13 -0.57
CA GLU A 125 -17.25 8.71 -0.34
C GLU A 125 -17.50 8.38 1.15
N ARG A 126 -16.49 7.83 1.85
CA ARG A 126 -16.55 7.48 3.27
C ARG A 126 -16.13 8.62 4.21
N GLY A 127 -15.87 9.82 3.70
CA GLY A 127 -15.49 10.98 4.50
C GLY A 127 -14.10 10.88 5.16
N VAL A 128 -13.20 10.08 4.58
CA VAL A 128 -11.82 9.91 5.06
C VAL A 128 -11.05 11.22 4.90
N LYS A 129 -10.39 11.66 5.97
CA LYS A 129 -9.46 12.79 5.94
C LYS A 129 -8.08 12.29 5.56
N PHE A 130 -7.68 12.53 4.31
CA PHE A 130 -6.37 12.11 3.81
C PHE A 130 -5.24 12.94 4.42
N SER A 131 -4.19 12.25 4.86
CA SER A 131 -2.96 12.86 5.37
C SER A 131 -2.21 13.62 4.28
N GLU A 132 -1.31 14.54 4.66
CA GLU A 132 -0.46 15.27 3.70
C GLU A 132 0.34 14.30 2.80
N ALA A 133 0.81 13.19 3.37
CA ALA A 133 1.44 12.12 2.62
C ALA A 133 0.50 11.62 1.52
N SER A 134 -0.73 11.22 1.87
CA SER A 134 -1.74 10.77 0.90
C SER A 134 -2.08 11.83 -0.14
N SER A 135 -2.31 13.09 0.25
CA SER A 135 -2.63 14.18 -0.67
C SER A 135 -1.58 14.36 -1.76
N LYS A 136 -0.29 14.31 -1.42
CA LYS A 136 0.81 14.38 -2.40
C LYS A 136 0.76 13.25 -3.44
N ARG A 137 0.30 12.05 -3.04
CA ARG A 137 0.21 10.90 -3.94
C ARG A 137 -1.02 10.94 -4.83
N ILE A 138 -2.13 11.46 -4.30
CA ILE A 138 -3.36 11.71 -5.06
C ILE A 138 -3.07 12.73 -6.17
N ALA A 139 -2.44 13.86 -5.82
CA ALA A 139 -2.06 14.88 -6.80
C ALA A 139 -1.13 14.32 -7.90
N TRP A 140 -0.10 13.56 -7.51
CA TRP A 140 0.78 12.88 -8.45
C TRP A 140 0.04 11.94 -9.41
N ALA A 141 -0.95 11.19 -8.92
CA ALA A 141 -1.72 10.26 -9.73
C ALA A 141 -2.57 11.01 -10.77
N GLN A 142 -3.21 12.11 -10.35
CA GLN A 142 -4.01 12.98 -11.21
C GLN A 142 -3.16 13.65 -12.30
N GLU A 143 -2.02 14.24 -11.94
CA GLU A 143 -1.06 14.83 -12.90
C GLU A 143 -0.58 13.79 -13.93
N TRP A 144 -0.30 12.57 -13.47
CA TRP A 144 0.11 11.49 -14.36
C TRP A 144 -0.98 11.09 -15.35
N ARG A 145 -2.26 11.13 -14.95
CA ARG A 145 -3.40 10.86 -15.83
C ARG A 145 -3.60 12.00 -16.84
N SER A 146 -3.56 13.25 -16.39
CA SER A 146 -3.71 14.44 -17.25
C SER A 146 -2.60 14.57 -18.31
N SER A 147 -1.37 14.19 -17.97
CA SER A 147 -0.23 14.23 -18.92
C SER A 147 -0.24 13.12 -19.98
N ARG A 148 -1.19 12.19 -19.91
CA ARG A 148 -1.35 11.07 -20.86
C ARG A 148 -2.75 10.98 -21.46
N GLY A 149 -3.62 11.92 -21.10
CA GLY A 149 -4.96 12.08 -21.66
C GLY A 149 -4.94 12.86 -22.96
#